data_AF-A0A239JEV4-F1
#
_entry.id   AF-A0A239JEV4-F1
#
_cell.length_a   1.000
_cell.length_b   1.000
_cell.length_c   1.000
_cell.angle_alpha   90.00
_cell.angle_beta   90.00
_cell.angle_gamma   90.00
#
_symmetry.space_group_name_H-M   'P 1'
#
loop_
_entity.id
_entity.type
_entity.pdbx_description
1 polymer ?
#
loop_
_entity_poly.entity_id
_entity_poly.type
_entity_poly.pdbx_seq_one_letter_code
_entity_poly.pdbx_strand_id
1 'polypeptide(L)'
;MELKAAAAARGSFIAEWAREVLLCEARTRRFDAAVITEVVALRMLVSTVLRSIALRETLTPEAFTQILSDVRSGKHDATRDVLNQYQATAREQ
;
A
#
# COMPACT_ATOMS: atom_id res chain seq x y z
N MET A 1 -30.27 8.77 17.86
CA MET A 1 -28.98 8.08 17.64
C MET A 1 -28.77 7.94 16.14
N GLU A 2 -27.76 8.59 15.59
CA GLU A 2 -27.45 8.59 14.15
C GLU A 2 -27.25 7.17 13.58
N LEU A 3 -26.63 6.28 14.36
CA LEU A 3 -26.43 4.86 13.99
C LEU A 3 -27.75 4.12 13.71
N LYS A 4 -28.80 4.41 14.48
CA LYS A 4 -30.13 3.82 14.30
C LYS A 4 -30.80 4.34 13.02
N ALA A 5 -30.66 5.64 12.76
CA ALA A 5 -31.20 6.26 11.55
C ALA A 5 -30.49 5.74 10.29
N ALA A 6 -29.17 5.59 10.33
CA ALA A 6 -28.38 5.04 9.23
C ALA A 6 -28.73 3.56 8.93
N ALA A 7 -28.91 2.75 9.97
CA ALA A 7 -29.33 1.35 9.81
C ALA A 7 -30.78 1.25 9.28
N ALA A 8 -31.71 2.04 9.83
CA ALA A 8 -33.10 2.07 9.39
C ALA A 8 -33.26 2.54 7.94
N ALA A 9 -32.46 3.53 7.50
CA ALA A 9 -32.45 4.01 6.11
C ALA A 9 -32.03 2.93 5.10
N ARG A 10 -31.32 1.89 5.55
CA ARG A 10 -30.91 0.72 4.75
C ARG A 10 -31.79 -0.52 4.98
N GLY A 11 -32.79 -0.44 5.85
CA GLY A 11 -33.66 -1.59 6.18
C GLY A 11 -32.96 -2.70 6.95
N SER A 12 -31.81 -2.42 7.58
CA SER A 12 -31.00 -3.43 8.27
C SER A 12 -31.08 -3.26 9.78
N PHE A 13 -30.84 -4.35 10.51
CA PHE A 13 -30.61 -4.25 11.96
C PHE A 13 -29.29 -3.50 12.22
N ILE A 14 -29.22 -2.76 13.32
CA ILE A 14 -28.05 -1.93 13.67
C ILE A 14 -26.76 -2.75 13.70
N ALA A 15 -26.81 -3.95 14.29
CA ALA A 15 -25.66 -4.84 14.40
C ALA A 15 -25.17 -5.34 13.04
N GLU A 16 -26.09 -5.62 12.13
CA GLU A 16 -25.80 -6.07 10.76
C GLU A 16 -25.18 -4.94 9.94
N TRP A 17 -25.81 -3.76 9.96
CA TRP A 17 -25.29 -2.57 9.30
C TRP A 17 -23.88 -2.20 9.80
N ALA A 18 -23.68 -2.20 11.12
CA ALA A 18 -22.38 -1.89 11.71
C ALA A 18 -21.31 -2.90 11.28
N ARG A 19 -21.65 -4.19 11.26
CA ARG A 19 -20.74 -5.26 10.80
C ARG A 19 -20.36 -5.05 9.33
N GLU A 20 -21.32 -4.75 8.47
CA GLU A 20 -21.05 -4.52 7.04
C GLU A 20 -20.13 -3.32 6.80
N VAL A 21 -20.41 -2.19 7.46
CA VAL A 21 -19.59 -0.98 7.35
C VAL A 21 -18.17 -1.26 7.81
N LEU A 22 -17.99 -1.88 8.99
CA LEU A 22 -16.67 -2.20 9.52
C LEU A 22 -15.90 -3.19 8.61
N LEU A 23 -16.59 -4.19 8.06
CA LEU A 23 -15.97 -5.15 7.12
C LEU A 23 -15.64 -4.51 5.78
N CYS A 24 -16.42 -3.54 5.31
CA CYS A 24 -16.15 -2.78 4.10
C CYS A 24 -14.90 -1.91 4.30
N GLU A 25 -14.88 -1.11 5.36
CA GLU A 25 -13.73 -0.26 5.72
C GLU A 25 -12.44 -1.07 5.92
N ALA A 26 -12.52 -2.22 6.60
CA ALA A 26 -11.37 -3.10 6.78
C ALA A 26 -10.86 -3.66 5.45
N ARG A 27 -11.75 -3.94 4.48
CA ARG A 27 -11.37 -4.39 3.14
C ARG A 27 -10.75 -3.26 2.32
N THR A 28 -11.34 -2.07 2.34
CA THR A 28 -10.82 -0.88 1.65
C THR A 28 -9.41 -0.54 2.14
N ARG A 29 -9.20 -0.48 3.46
CA ARG A 29 -7.85 -0.23 4.03
C ARG A 29 -6.81 -1.26 3.59
N ARG A 30 -7.18 -2.54 3.48
CA ARG A 30 -6.29 -3.58 2.96
C ARG A 30 -5.98 -3.37 1.48
N PHE A 31 -6.97 -2.97 0.69
CA PHE A 31 -6.78 -2.66 -0.73
C PHE A 31 -5.85 -1.47 -0.91
N ASP A 32 -6.06 -0.37 -0.17
CA ASP A 32 -5.20 0.80 -0.23
C ASP A 32 -3.76 0.47 0.18
N ALA A 33 -3.58 -0.32 1.25
CA ALA A 33 -2.25 -0.79 1.66
C ALA A 33 -1.57 -1.64 0.58
N ALA A 34 -2.32 -2.48 -0.14
CA ALA A 34 -1.80 -3.26 -1.26
C ALA A 34 -1.38 -2.36 -2.44
N VAL A 35 -2.20 -1.39 -2.81
CA VAL A 35 -1.89 -0.42 -3.87
C VAL A 35 -0.63 0.38 -3.52
N ILE A 36 -0.52 0.91 -2.30
CA ILE A 36 0.67 1.64 -1.85
C ILE A 36 1.90 0.73 -1.92
N THR A 37 1.78 -0.54 -1.53
CA THR A 37 2.89 -1.50 -1.59
C THR A 37 3.38 -1.70 -3.02
N GLU A 38 2.49 -1.81 -4.00
CA GLU A 38 2.88 -1.95 -5.41
C GLU A 38 3.51 -0.66 -5.98
N VAL A 39 3.03 0.52 -5.57
CA VAL A 39 3.64 1.80 -5.96
C VAL A 39 5.07 1.91 -5.42
N VAL A 40 5.30 1.52 -4.16
CA VAL A 40 6.64 1.50 -3.58
C VAL A 40 7.54 0.49 -4.29
N ALA A 41 7.02 -0.70 -4.62
CA ALA A 41 7.75 -1.70 -5.39
C ALA A 41 8.17 -1.19 -6.77
N LEU A 42 7.28 -0.49 -7.49
CA LEU A 42 7.61 0.15 -8.77
C LEU A 42 8.68 1.21 -8.61
N ARG A 43 8.59 2.06 -7.58
CA ARG A 43 9.63 3.06 -7.27
C ARG A 43 10.98 2.40 -7.04
N MET A 44 11.04 1.32 -6.27
CA MET A 44 12.27 0.57 -6.02
C MET A 44 12.86 0.04 -7.33
N LEU A 45 12.06 -0.70 -8.11
CA LEU A 45 12.49 -1.26 -9.39
C LEU A 45 13.03 -0.19 -10.34
N VAL A 46 12.26 0.88 -10.54
CA VAL A 46 12.64 1.98 -11.43
C VAL A 46 13.92 2.65 -10.93
N SER A 47 14.05 2.92 -9.63
CA SER A 47 15.25 3.56 -9.08
C SER A 47 16.51 2.72 -9.30
N THR A 48 16.43 1.40 -9.11
CA THR A 48 17.57 0.50 -9.30
C THR A 48 17.97 0.40 -10.77
N VAL A 49 16.99 0.26 -11.66
CA VAL A 49 17.26 0.18 -13.11
C VAL A 49 17.82 1.49 -13.64
N LEU A 50 17.24 2.64 -13.26
CA LEU A 50 17.75 3.95 -13.67
C LEU A 50 19.15 4.23 -13.14
N ARG A 51 19.46 3.79 -11.91
CA ARG A 51 20.83 3.87 -11.36
C ARG A 51 21.81 3.11 -12.24
N SER A 52 21.52 1.86 -12.60
CA SER A 52 22.42 1.06 -13.44
C SER A 52 22.59 1.69 -14.84
N ILE A 53 21.54 2.27 -15.42
CA ILE A 53 21.64 3.03 -16.67
C ILE A 53 22.56 4.25 -16.51
N ALA A 54 22.34 5.06 -15.46
CA ALA A 54 23.12 6.27 -15.21
C ALA A 54 24.61 5.96 -14.97
N LEU A 55 24.90 4.83 -14.32
CA LEU A 55 26.27 4.36 -14.06
C LEU A 55 26.89 3.58 -15.24
N ARG A 56 26.16 3.43 -16.36
CA ARG A 56 26.58 2.63 -17.52
C ARG A 56 26.93 1.18 -17.18
N GLU A 57 26.30 0.63 -16.14
CA GLU A 57 26.41 -0.79 -15.78
C GLU A 57 25.65 -1.63 -16.81
N THR A 58 26.24 -2.75 -17.25
CA THR A 58 25.55 -3.70 -18.12
C THR A 58 24.52 -4.48 -17.30
N LEU A 59 23.24 -4.25 -17.59
CA LEU A 59 22.13 -4.90 -16.90
C LEU A 59 21.81 -6.23 -17.60
N THR A 60 22.35 -7.33 -17.08
CA THR A 60 22.11 -8.68 -17.64
C THR A 60 20.70 -9.17 -17.27
N PRO A 61 20.14 -10.14 -18.01
CA PRO A 61 18.84 -10.74 -17.67
C PRO A 61 18.80 -11.35 -16.26
N GLU A 62 19.90 -11.96 -15.82
CA GLU A 62 20.04 -12.57 -14.51
C GLU A 62 20.03 -11.49 -13.42
N ALA A 63 20.77 -10.39 -13.63
CA ALA A 63 20.79 -9.25 -12.73
C ALA A 63 19.40 -8.61 -12.61
N PHE A 64 18.67 -8.46 -13.72
CA PHE A 64 17.31 -7.95 -13.70
C PHE A 64 16.35 -8.87 -12.93
N THR A 65 16.48 -10.18 -13.11
CA THR A 65 15.70 -11.18 -12.37
C THR A 65 15.97 -11.10 -10.87
N GLN A 66 17.23 -10.89 -10.48
CA GLN A 66 17.60 -10.69 -9.09
C GLN A 66 16.96 -9.42 -8.52
N ILE A 67 16.98 -8.30 -9.26
CA ILE A 67 16.32 -7.05 -8.84
C ILE A 67 14.82 -7.29 -8.59
N LEU A 68 14.13 -8.02 -9.47
CA LEU A 68 12.71 -8.36 -9.28
C LEU A 68 12.47 -9.22 -8.02
N SER A 69 13.38 -10.14 -7.72
CA SER A 69 13.34 -10.95 -6.50
C SER A 69 13.52 -10.09 -5.25
N ASP A 70 14.50 -9.19 -5.27
CA ASP A 70 14.82 -8.28 -4.16
C ASP A 70 13.69 -7.27 -3.90
N VAL A 71 13.08 -6.75 -4.97
CA VAL A 71 11.88 -5.90 -4.84
C VAL A 71 10.72 -6.70 -4.24
N ARG A 72 10.52 -7.95 -4.65
CA ARG A 72 9.43 -8.79 -4.12
C ARG A 72 9.61 -9.10 -2.63
N SER A 73 10.82 -9.36 -2.18
CA SER A 73 11.12 -9.64 -0.77
C SER A 73 11.10 -8.37 0.09
N GLY A 74 11.57 -7.23 -0.45
CA GLY A 74 11.72 -5.98 0.31
C GLY A 74 10.54 -5.02 0.28
N LYS A 75 9.58 -5.16 -0.65
CA LYS A 75 8.51 -4.16 -0.85
C LYS A 75 7.68 -3.86 0.40
N HIS A 76 7.43 -4.85 1.25
CA HIS A 76 6.63 -4.65 2.46
C HIS A 76 7.37 -3.82 3.52
N ASP A 77 8.66 -4.08 3.73
CA ASP A 77 9.48 -3.30 4.66
C ASP A 77 9.66 -1.86 4.17
N ALA A 78 9.97 -1.69 2.88
CA ALA A 78 10.07 -0.36 2.26
C ALA A 78 8.75 0.42 2.35
N THR A 79 7.61 -0.27 2.21
CA THR A 79 6.29 0.37 2.36
C THR A 79 6.05 0.83 3.79
N ARG A 80 6.42 0.02 4.78
CA ARG A 80 6.34 0.41 6.20
C ARG A 80 7.16 1.67 6.46
N ASP A 81 8.37 1.74 5.92
CA ASP A 81 9.26 2.90 6.11
C ASP A 81 8.69 4.16 5.45
N VAL A 82 8.17 4.05 4.23
CA VAL A 82 7.52 5.16 3.51
C VAL A 82 6.29 5.67 4.28
N LEU A 83 5.43 4.78 4.76
CA LEU A 83 4.25 5.16 5.54
C LEU A 83 4.64 5.85 6.86
N ASN A 84 5.68 5.36 7.54
CA ASN A 84 6.20 6.00 8.75
C ASN A 84 6.73 7.41 8.47
N GLN A 85 7.42 7.62 7.35
CA GLN A 85 7.91 8.94 6.94
C GLN A 85 6.75 9.91 6.67
N TYR A 86 5.72 9.49 5.94
CA TYR A 86 4.53 10.33 5.71
C TYR A 86 3.81 10.69 7.01
N GLN A 87 3.70 9.75 7.96
CA GLN A 87 3.11 10.02 9.27
C GLN A 87 3.95 11.00 10.10
N ALA A 88 5.28 10.97 9.97
CA ALA A 88 6.15 11.94 10.61
C ALA A 88 5.99 13.33 10.00
N THR A 89 6.04 13.47 8.67
CA THR A 89 5.85 14.74 7.97
C THR A 89 4.47 15.36 8.23
N ALA A 90 3.42 14.55 8.33
CA ALA A 90 2.07 15.04 8.62
C ALA A 90 1.88 15.53 10.07
N ARG A 91 2.76 15.18 11.00
CA ARG A 91 2.73 15.66 12.40
C ARG A 91 3.52 16.95 12.61
N GLU A 92 4.41 17.26 11.67
CA GLU A 92 5.24 18.47 11.68
C GLU A 92 4.57 19.66 10.97
N GLN A 93 3.43 19.42 10.30
CA GLN A 93 2.56 20.41 9.65
C GLN A 93 1.36 20.75 10.53
#